data_AF-A0A6G4AS02-F1
#
_entry.id   AF-A0A6G4AS02-F1
#
_cell.length_a   1.000
_cell.length_b   1.000
_cell.length_c   1.000
_cell.angle_alpha   90.00
_cell.angle_beta   90.00
_cell.angle_gamma   90.00
#
_symmetry.space_group_name_H-M   'P 1'
#
loop_
_entity.id
_entity.type
_entity.pdbx_description
1 polymer ?
#
loop_
_entity_poly.entity_id
_entity_poly.type
_entity_poly.pdbx_seq_one_letter_code
_entity_poly.pdbx_strand_id
1 'polypeptide(L)'
;MPAAHHNLTIPDHKMLRAEAEREVKEELGAIARPDERFKRGCEIVQQADLEIAAHTEERNQAALSLWFYEGIRGLDKVLGILPNAYSEMRRIALHGDKKATINPGGDLKARMTAEERRRAAEKAGVPYIEDAADRLPSLAATVSVATARRKAAMPFLYDVTLVLTEEPYEWTTDRIAAHGDVTPAYVRNLKSRANRRRGR
;
A
#
# COMPACT_ATOMS: atom_id res chain seq x y z
N MET A 1 2.93 1.17 34.89
CA MET A 1 3.68 2.06 33.98
C MET A 1 2.67 3.02 33.35
N PRO A 2 2.81 4.35 33.51
CA PRO A 2 1.97 5.31 32.79
C PRO A 2 2.15 5.12 31.27
N ALA A 3 1.10 5.33 30.48
CA ALA A 3 1.19 5.26 29.03
C ALA A 3 2.13 6.36 28.54
N ALA A 4 3.16 5.99 27.77
CA ALA A 4 3.98 6.99 27.09
C ALA A 4 3.08 7.80 26.15
N HIS A 5 2.97 9.10 26.39
CA HIS A 5 2.26 10.00 25.48
C HIS A 5 3.18 10.30 24.32
N HIS A 6 3.13 9.45 23.29
CA HIS A 6 3.80 9.73 22.02
C HIS A 6 3.05 10.82 21.26
N ASN A 7 3.71 11.94 21.01
CA ASN A 7 3.23 12.94 20.05
C ASN A 7 3.53 12.45 18.63
N LEU A 8 2.74 11.49 18.15
CA LEU A 8 2.86 11.00 16.78
C LEU A 8 2.44 12.08 15.79
N THR A 9 3.35 12.42 14.89
CA THR A 9 3.02 13.27 13.73
C THR A 9 2.14 12.47 12.78
N ILE A 10 0.99 13.02 12.39
CA ILE A 10 0.15 12.45 11.35
C ILE A 10 0.62 13.04 10.01
N PRO A 11 1.18 12.25 9.09
CA PRO A 11 1.55 12.76 7.77
C PRO A 11 0.33 13.33 7.04
N ASP A 12 0.52 14.40 6.27
CA ASP A 12 -0.53 14.87 5.35
C ASP A 12 -0.62 13.93 4.14
N HIS A 13 -1.23 12.76 4.37
CA HIS A 13 -1.41 11.75 3.34
C HIS A 13 -2.21 12.27 2.14
N LYS A 14 -3.06 13.28 2.33
CA LYS A 14 -3.82 13.85 1.22
C LYS A 14 -2.90 14.63 0.29
N MET A 15 -2.07 15.52 0.84
CA MET A 15 -1.09 16.27 0.06
C MET A 15 -0.04 15.34 -0.56
N LEU A 16 0.55 14.44 0.23
CA LEU A 16 1.58 13.50 -0.25
C LEU A 16 1.09 12.66 -1.44
N ARG A 17 -0.14 12.15 -1.38
CA ARG A 17 -0.73 11.39 -2.50
C ARG A 17 -1.01 12.28 -3.70
N ALA A 18 -1.56 13.47 -3.48
CA ALA A 18 -1.89 14.39 -4.57
C ALA A 18 -0.64 14.85 -5.33
N GLU A 19 0.45 15.13 -4.61
CA GLU A 19 1.73 15.49 -5.19
C GLU A 19 2.35 14.34 -5.99
N ALA A 20 2.42 13.14 -5.39
CA ALA A 20 2.92 11.95 -6.07
C ALA A 20 2.09 11.57 -7.31
N GLU A 21 0.77 11.71 -7.25
CA GLU A 21 -0.10 11.52 -8.41
C GLU A 21 0.15 12.55 -9.51
N ARG A 22 0.39 13.81 -9.13
CA ARG A 22 0.69 14.90 -10.06
C ARG A 22 2.02 14.67 -10.77
N GLU A 23 3.08 14.35 -10.03
CA GLU A 23 4.41 14.05 -10.58
C GLU A 23 4.33 12.94 -11.65
N VAL A 24 3.68 11.81 -11.33
CA VAL A 24 3.55 10.69 -12.28
C VAL A 24 2.73 11.07 -13.50
N LYS A 25 1.66 11.86 -13.35
CA LYS A 25 0.83 12.31 -14.48
C LYS A 25 1.57 13.30 -15.38
N GLU A 26 2.32 14.24 -14.80
CA GLU A 26 3.15 15.19 -15.53
C GLU A 26 4.24 14.45 -16.30
N GLU A 27 4.96 13.54 -15.64
CA GLU A 27 6.04 12.74 -16.23
C GLU A 27 5.52 11.85 -17.38
N LEU A 28 4.53 11.00 -17.13
CA LEU A 28 4.01 10.09 -18.17
C LEU A 28 3.23 10.84 -19.26
N GLY A 29 2.61 11.98 -18.94
CA GLY A 29 1.91 12.83 -19.90
C GLY A 29 2.85 13.53 -20.88
N ALA A 30 4.08 13.84 -20.45
CA ALA A 30 5.09 14.48 -21.31
C ALA A 30 5.72 13.52 -22.33
N ILE A 31 5.66 12.20 -22.10
CA ILE A 31 6.25 11.20 -23.01
C ILE A 31 5.32 11.00 -24.21
N ALA A 32 5.71 11.47 -25.40
CA ALA A 32 4.86 11.40 -26.59
C ALA A 32 4.73 9.97 -27.15
N ARG A 33 5.83 9.21 -27.17
CA ARG A 33 5.89 7.88 -27.75
C ARG A 33 5.19 6.84 -26.87
N PRO A 34 4.19 6.09 -27.39
CA PRO A 34 3.48 5.08 -26.61
C PRO A 34 4.38 4.00 -26.03
N ASP A 35 5.35 3.49 -26.79
CA ASP A 35 6.26 2.45 -26.31
C ASP A 35 7.13 2.92 -25.13
N GLU A 36 7.73 4.10 -25.26
CA GLU A 36 8.50 4.72 -24.18
C GLU A 36 7.64 5.02 -22.95
N ARG A 37 6.41 5.50 -23.15
CA ARG A 37 5.46 5.76 -22.05
C ARG A 37 5.07 4.47 -21.34
N PHE A 38 4.89 3.37 -22.08
CA PHE A 38 4.61 2.05 -21.51
C PHE A 38 5.77 1.60 -20.61
N LYS A 39 6.98 1.62 -21.17
CA LYS A 39 8.19 1.21 -20.44
C LYS A 39 8.36 2.02 -19.16
N ARG A 40 8.25 3.35 -19.25
CA ARG A 40 8.38 4.21 -18.08
C ARG A 40 7.28 3.98 -17.04
N GLY A 41 6.04 3.74 -17.49
CA GLY A 41 4.94 3.37 -16.59
C GLY A 41 5.21 2.06 -15.84
N CYS A 42 5.81 1.06 -16.49
CA CYS A 42 6.20 -0.19 -15.85
C CYS A 42 7.29 0.04 -14.81
N GLU A 43 8.33 0.82 -15.13
CA GLU A 43 9.40 1.16 -14.18
C GLU A 43 8.86 1.85 -12.92
N ILE A 44 7.94 2.81 -13.07
CA ILE A 44 7.31 3.49 -11.93
C ILE A 44 6.53 2.49 -11.05
N VAL A 45 5.78 1.57 -11.66
CA VAL A 45 5.03 0.55 -10.92
C VAL A 45 5.98 -0.41 -10.19
N GLN A 46 7.04 -0.87 -10.85
CA GLN A 46 8.04 -1.77 -10.25
C GLN A 46 8.78 -1.10 -9.08
N GLN A 47 9.23 0.14 -9.25
CA GLN A 47 9.88 0.91 -8.18
C GLN A 47 8.92 1.09 -6.99
N ALA A 48 7.67 1.47 -7.25
CA ALA A 48 6.67 1.60 -6.21
C ALA A 48 6.35 0.28 -5.50
N ASP A 49 6.28 -0.84 -6.23
CA ASP A 49 6.06 -2.17 -5.66
C ASP A 49 7.23 -2.58 -4.75
N LEU A 50 8.48 -2.29 -5.14
CA LEU A 50 9.66 -2.52 -4.31
C LEU A 50 9.64 -1.67 -3.03
N GLU A 51 9.33 -0.38 -3.13
CA GLU A 51 9.21 0.51 -1.96
C GLU A 51 8.10 0.05 -1.00
N ILE A 52 6.94 -0.35 -1.53
CA ILE A 52 5.84 -0.90 -0.74
C ILE A 52 6.28 -2.18 -0.04
N ALA A 53 6.92 -3.10 -0.75
CA ALA A 53 7.39 -4.37 -0.20
C ALA A 53 8.46 -4.16 0.88
N ALA A 54 9.38 -3.22 0.68
CA ALA A 54 10.46 -2.92 1.62
C ALA A 54 9.96 -2.33 2.94
N HIS A 55 8.89 -1.53 2.93
CA HIS A 55 8.49 -0.74 4.10
C HIS A 55 7.15 -1.13 4.74
N THR A 56 6.27 -1.87 4.04
CA THR A 56 4.93 -2.17 4.57
C THR A 56 4.96 -3.03 5.82
N GLU A 57 5.81 -4.06 5.86
CA GLU A 57 5.89 -4.95 7.00
C GLU A 57 6.37 -4.20 8.24
N GLU A 58 7.48 -3.46 8.11
CA GLU A 58 8.03 -2.66 9.20
C GLU A 58 7.06 -1.58 9.70
N ARG A 59 6.38 -0.89 8.77
CA ARG A 59 5.31 0.08 9.10
C ARG A 59 4.21 -0.58 9.94
N ASN A 60 3.76 -1.76 9.52
CA ASN A 60 2.70 -2.48 10.21
C ASN A 60 3.17 -2.94 11.60
N GLN A 61 4.38 -3.49 11.71
CA GLN A 61 4.95 -3.91 12.99
C GLN A 61 5.12 -2.75 13.97
N ALA A 62 5.59 -1.58 13.51
CA ALA A 62 5.67 -0.38 14.34
C ALA A 62 4.30 0.05 14.89
N ALA A 63 3.27 0.08 14.02
CA ALA A 63 1.91 0.41 14.45
C ALA A 63 1.31 -0.64 15.40
N LEU A 64 1.62 -1.92 15.21
CA LEU A 64 1.16 -2.98 16.10
C LEU A 64 1.87 -2.91 17.46
N SER A 65 3.19 -2.69 17.48
CA SER A 65 3.98 -2.49 18.70
C SER A 65 3.37 -1.39 19.58
N LEU A 66 3.13 -0.21 19.00
CA LEU A 66 2.52 0.93 19.69
C LEU A 66 1.12 0.63 20.23
N TRP A 67 0.32 -0.18 19.52
CA TRP A 67 -1.02 -0.52 19.98
C TRP A 67 -1.02 -1.56 21.11
N PHE A 68 -0.18 -2.59 20.99
CA PHE A 68 -0.14 -3.72 21.92
C PHE A 68 0.59 -3.38 23.22
N TYR A 69 1.76 -2.76 23.12
CA TYR A 69 2.65 -2.55 24.27
C TYR A 69 2.43 -1.21 24.95
N GLU A 70 2.15 -0.17 24.16
CA GLU A 70 2.09 1.22 24.64
C GLU A 70 0.67 1.77 24.70
N GLY A 71 -0.25 1.13 23.99
CA GLY A 71 -1.66 1.40 24.05
C GLY A 71 -2.15 2.60 23.25
N ILE A 72 -1.33 3.08 22.31
CA ILE A 72 -1.64 4.22 21.46
C ILE A 72 -2.88 3.94 20.58
N ARG A 73 -3.70 4.97 20.37
CA ARG A 73 -4.95 4.93 19.61
C ARG A 73 -4.87 5.85 18.40
N GLY A 74 -5.78 5.67 17.44
CA GLY A 74 -5.86 6.52 16.24
C GLY A 74 -4.72 6.30 15.23
N LEU A 75 -4.02 5.17 15.33
CA LEU A 75 -2.89 4.83 14.45
C LEU A 75 -3.32 4.63 12.99
N ASP A 76 -4.59 4.38 12.71
CA ASP A 76 -5.17 4.38 11.37
C ASP A 76 -4.94 5.72 10.64
N LYS A 77 -5.00 6.85 11.36
CA LYS A 77 -4.73 8.18 10.81
C LYS A 77 -3.25 8.36 10.47
N VAL A 78 -2.36 7.93 11.36
CA VAL A 78 -0.90 7.98 11.15
C VAL A 78 -0.48 7.10 9.97
N LEU A 79 -1.15 5.97 9.78
CA LEU A 79 -0.94 5.05 8.67
C LEU A 79 -1.57 5.54 7.35
N GLY A 80 -2.49 6.51 7.41
CA GLY A 80 -3.28 6.97 6.28
C GLY A 80 -4.24 5.92 5.71
N ILE A 81 -4.69 4.95 6.51
CA ILE A 81 -5.57 3.86 6.08
C ILE A 81 -6.95 3.96 6.73
N LEU A 82 -7.91 3.18 6.21
CA LEU A 82 -9.25 3.12 6.80
C LEU A 82 -9.23 2.44 8.17
N PRO A 83 -10.07 2.85 9.13
CA PRO A 83 -10.18 2.18 10.44
C PRO A 83 -10.45 0.67 10.34
N ASN A 84 -11.23 0.24 9.34
CA ASN A 84 -11.51 -1.17 9.09
C ASN A 84 -10.25 -1.92 8.65
N ALA A 85 -9.45 -1.35 7.74
CA ALA A 85 -8.18 -1.95 7.32
C ALA A 85 -7.20 -2.08 8.50
N TYR A 86 -7.15 -1.07 9.37
CA TYR A 86 -6.36 -1.13 10.61
C TYR A 86 -6.89 -2.19 11.59
N SER A 87 -8.21 -2.41 11.64
CA SER A 87 -8.79 -3.50 12.42
C SER A 87 -8.42 -4.87 11.85
N GLU A 88 -8.47 -5.05 10.53
CA GLU A 88 -8.08 -6.30 9.87
C GLU A 88 -6.59 -6.61 10.12
N MET A 89 -5.71 -5.61 9.99
CA MET A 89 -4.28 -5.75 10.28
C MET A 89 -4.03 -6.30 11.69
N ARG A 90 -4.72 -5.78 12.71
CA ARG A 90 -4.59 -6.28 14.09
C ARG A 90 -5.10 -7.71 14.26
N ARG A 91 -6.18 -8.09 13.57
CA ARG A 91 -6.74 -9.45 13.63
C ARG A 91 -5.83 -10.47 12.95
N ILE A 92 -5.29 -10.11 11.79
CA ILE A 92 -4.28 -10.92 11.08
C ILE A 92 -3.05 -11.12 11.97
N ALA A 93 -2.56 -10.06 12.61
CA ALA A 93 -1.39 -10.17 13.49
C ALA A 93 -1.60 -11.14 14.67
N LEU A 94 -2.81 -11.21 15.24
CA LEU A 94 -3.09 -12.08 16.39
C LEU A 94 -3.51 -13.50 16.03
N HIS A 95 -4.19 -13.68 14.89
CA HIS A 95 -4.92 -14.91 14.59
C HIS A 95 -4.64 -15.47 13.19
N GLY A 96 -3.91 -14.75 12.34
CA GLY A 96 -3.76 -15.08 10.92
C GLY A 96 -5.05 -14.94 10.11
N ASP A 97 -6.14 -14.41 10.70
CA ASP A 97 -7.46 -14.30 10.06
C ASP A 97 -8.04 -12.89 10.25
N LYS A 98 -8.38 -12.24 9.12
CA LYS A 98 -9.02 -10.91 9.09
C LYS A 98 -10.44 -10.89 9.65
N LYS A 99 -11.12 -12.04 9.71
CA LYS A 99 -12.48 -12.20 10.24
C LYS A 99 -12.51 -12.53 11.74
N ALA A 100 -11.37 -12.85 12.34
CA ALA A 100 -11.29 -13.16 13.76
C ALA A 100 -11.73 -11.97 14.64
N THR A 101 -12.22 -12.27 15.83
CA THR A 101 -12.49 -11.26 16.86
C THR A 101 -11.23 -10.99 17.68
N ILE A 102 -10.91 -9.71 17.88
CA ILE A 102 -9.77 -9.29 18.73
C ILE A 102 -10.14 -9.23 20.21
N ASN A 103 -11.43 -9.28 20.53
CA ASN A 103 -11.91 -9.06 21.88
C ASN A 103 -11.89 -10.36 22.71
N PRO A 104 -11.64 -10.27 24.02
CA PRO A 104 -11.64 -11.43 24.91
C PRO A 104 -12.96 -12.22 24.84
N GLY A 105 -12.87 -13.55 24.78
CA GLY A 105 -14.03 -14.44 24.79
C GLY A 105 -14.98 -14.30 23.59
N GLY A 106 -14.61 -13.53 22.56
CA GLY A 106 -15.46 -13.28 21.40
C GLY A 106 -16.57 -12.24 21.59
N ASP A 107 -16.63 -11.58 22.74
CA ASP A 107 -17.60 -10.51 22.99
C ASP A 107 -17.22 -9.22 22.24
N LEU A 108 -18.11 -8.73 21.38
CA LEU A 108 -17.92 -7.49 20.62
C LEU A 108 -17.84 -6.24 21.50
N LYS A 109 -18.34 -6.29 22.74
CA LYS A 109 -18.31 -5.18 23.70
C LYS A 109 -17.10 -5.21 24.63
N ALA A 110 -16.48 -6.38 24.81
CA ALA A 110 -15.30 -6.51 25.65
C ALA A 110 -14.10 -5.77 25.06
N ARG A 111 -13.27 -5.20 25.93
CA ARG A 111 -12.00 -4.55 25.55
C ARG A 111 -10.87 -5.21 26.31
N MET A 112 -9.81 -5.55 25.59
CA MET A 112 -8.59 -6.04 26.21
C MET A 112 -7.99 -4.97 27.14
N THR A 113 -7.61 -5.39 28.33
CA THR A 113 -6.74 -4.63 29.24
C THR A 113 -5.35 -4.44 28.62
N ALA A 114 -4.52 -3.57 29.21
CA ALA A 114 -3.14 -3.39 28.75
C ALA A 114 -2.32 -4.69 28.87
N GLU A 115 -2.53 -5.47 29.93
CA GLU A 115 -1.83 -6.73 30.15
C GLU A 115 -2.28 -7.83 29.19
N GLU A 116 -3.59 -7.96 28.93
CA GLU A 116 -4.11 -8.91 27.95
C GLU A 116 -3.58 -8.61 26.54
N ARG A 117 -3.46 -7.33 26.15
CA ARG A 117 -2.88 -6.95 24.86
C ARG A 117 -1.42 -7.39 24.73
N ARG A 118 -0.59 -7.11 25.76
CA ARG A 118 0.82 -7.51 25.76
C ARG A 118 0.97 -9.03 25.67
N ARG A 119 0.24 -9.78 26.49
CA ARG A 119 0.27 -11.25 26.47
C ARG A 119 -0.19 -11.83 25.12
N ALA A 120 -1.23 -11.24 24.51
CA ALA A 120 -1.69 -11.68 23.19
C ALA A 120 -0.66 -11.39 22.09
N ALA A 121 0.01 -10.23 22.14
CA ALA A 121 1.07 -9.86 21.22
C ALA A 121 2.27 -10.81 21.32
N GLU A 122 2.74 -11.07 22.55
CA GLU A 122 3.82 -12.02 22.83
C GLU A 122 3.48 -13.43 22.34
N LYS A 123 2.26 -13.91 22.62
CA LYS A 123 1.79 -15.22 22.15
C LYS A 123 1.73 -15.31 20.62
N ALA A 124 1.37 -14.21 19.95
CA ALA A 124 1.28 -14.13 18.51
C ALA A 124 2.63 -13.83 17.83
N GLY A 125 3.70 -13.60 18.59
CA GLY A 125 5.02 -13.27 18.07
C GLY A 125 5.13 -11.85 17.50
N VAL A 126 4.25 -10.93 17.89
CA VAL A 126 4.36 -9.51 17.50
C VAL A 126 5.52 -8.88 18.28
N PRO A 127 6.55 -8.32 17.63
CA PRO A 127 7.69 -7.76 18.34
C PRO A 127 7.35 -6.44 19.03
N TYR A 128 8.00 -6.18 20.17
CA TYR A 128 8.12 -4.83 20.71
C TYR A 128 9.24 -4.08 19.98
N ILE A 129 8.95 -2.87 19.52
CA ILE A 129 9.86 -1.99 18.80
C ILE A 129 9.95 -0.69 19.59
N GLU A 130 11.12 -0.41 20.15
CA GLU A 130 11.36 0.72 21.07
C GLU A 130 11.22 2.09 20.39
N ASP A 131 11.68 2.22 19.15
CA ASP A 131 11.64 3.45 18.35
C ASP A 131 10.44 3.52 17.39
N ALA A 132 9.40 2.71 17.65
CA ALA A 132 8.24 2.60 16.75
C ALA A 132 7.54 3.95 16.54
N ALA A 133 7.47 4.79 17.58
CA ALA A 133 6.83 6.10 17.52
C ALA A 133 7.55 7.07 16.57
N ASP A 134 8.87 7.04 16.57
CA ASP A 134 9.70 7.92 15.75
C ASP A 134 9.68 7.50 14.28
N ARG A 135 9.65 6.18 14.03
CA ARG A 135 9.74 5.62 12.67
C ARG A 135 8.42 5.59 11.94
N LEU A 136 7.32 5.36 12.65
CA LEU A 136 6.01 5.11 12.04
C LEU A 136 5.54 6.21 11.08
N PRO A 137 5.63 7.52 11.39
CA PRO A 137 5.18 8.57 10.47
C PRO A 137 5.93 8.55 9.14
N SER A 138 7.26 8.37 9.16
CA SER A 138 8.10 8.30 7.97
C SER A 138 7.76 7.08 7.11
N LEU A 139 7.68 5.89 7.73
CA LEU A 139 7.29 4.65 7.05
C LEU A 139 5.90 4.75 6.41
N ALA A 140 4.95 5.37 7.11
CA ALA A 140 3.61 5.58 6.60
C ALA A 140 3.57 6.57 5.42
N ALA A 141 4.35 7.65 5.47
CA ALA A 141 4.50 8.59 4.37
C ALA A 141 5.08 7.90 3.12
N THR A 142 6.17 7.15 3.26
CA THR A 142 6.82 6.41 2.15
C THR A 142 5.85 5.46 1.46
N VAL A 143 5.17 4.58 2.23
CA VAL A 143 4.21 3.63 1.63
C VAL A 143 3.03 4.36 0.99
N SER A 144 2.59 5.49 1.56
CA SER A 144 1.50 6.30 1.01
C SER A 144 1.87 6.92 -0.33
N VAL A 145 3.09 7.45 -0.47
CA VAL A 145 3.63 8.01 -1.73
C VAL A 145 3.78 6.91 -2.78
N ALA A 146 4.45 5.80 -2.43
CA ALA A 146 4.64 4.67 -3.36
C ALA A 146 3.31 4.12 -3.88
N THR A 147 2.33 3.93 -2.98
CA THR A 147 0.97 3.47 -3.36
C THR A 147 0.29 4.43 -4.32
N ALA A 148 0.45 5.75 -4.11
CA ALA A 148 -0.11 6.77 -5.00
C ALA A 148 0.56 6.75 -6.38
N ARG A 149 1.89 6.67 -6.45
CA ARG A 149 2.65 6.57 -7.71
C ARG A 149 2.20 5.36 -8.53
N ARG A 150 2.18 4.19 -7.89
CA ARG A 150 1.68 2.94 -8.50
C ARG A 150 0.29 3.12 -9.08
N LYS A 151 -0.64 3.66 -8.30
CA LYS A 151 -2.03 3.87 -8.71
C LYS A 151 -2.15 4.87 -9.86
N ALA A 152 -1.35 5.93 -9.85
CA ALA A 152 -1.34 6.99 -10.87
C ALA A 152 -0.82 6.49 -12.22
N ALA A 153 0.15 5.57 -12.23
CA ALA A 153 0.71 5.00 -13.46
C ALA A 153 -0.25 4.04 -14.18
N MET A 154 -1.11 3.33 -13.45
CA MET A 154 -1.96 2.27 -14.02
C MET A 154 -2.88 2.74 -15.17
N PRO A 155 -3.60 3.88 -15.10
CA PRO A 155 -4.38 4.38 -16.22
C PRO A 155 -3.58 4.57 -17.52
N PHE A 156 -2.37 5.14 -17.42
CA PHE A 156 -1.50 5.28 -18.59
C PHE A 156 -1.11 3.93 -19.18
N LEU A 157 -0.77 2.96 -18.33
CA LEU A 157 -0.47 1.60 -18.78
C LEU A 157 -1.66 0.95 -19.49
N TYR A 158 -2.88 1.14 -19.00
CA TYR A 158 -4.08 0.64 -19.68
C TYR A 158 -4.24 1.25 -21.06
N ASP A 159 -4.18 2.58 -21.15
CA ASP A 159 -4.45 3.31 -22.39
C ASP A 159 -3.38 3.05 -23.44
N VAL A 160 -2.11 3.06 -23.03
CA VAL A 160 -0.97 2.80 -23.90
C VAL A 160 -0.92 1.34 -24.35
N THR A 161 -1.28 0.38 -23.49
CA THR A 161 -1.36 -1.03 -23.91
C THR A 161 -2.34 -1.20 -25.07
N LEU A 162 -3.49 -0.50 -25.04
CA LEU A 162 -4.43 -0.55 -26.16
C LEU A 162 -3.84 0.05 -27.42
N VAL A 163 -3.24 1.25 -27.32
CA VAL A 163 -2.60 1.93 -28.46
C VAL A 163 -1.54 1.03 -29.10
N LEU A 164 -0.71 0.36 -28.31
CA LEU A 164 0.33 -0.53 -28.82
C LEU A 164 -0.23 -1.79 -29.50
N THR A 165 -1.42 -2.26 -29.10
CA THR A 165 -2.07 -3.43 -29.71
C THR A 165 -2.97 -3.11 -30.90
N GLU A 166 -3.29 -1.84 -31.12
CA GLU A 166 -4.13 -1.36 -32.22
C GLU A 166 -3.22 -0.81 -33.37
N GLU A 167 -3.80 -0.55 -34.54
CA GLU A 167 -3.08 0.14 -35.62
C GLU A 167 -2.57 1.52 -35.12
N PRO A 168 -1.37 1.99 -35.54
CA PRO A 168 -0.48 1.39 -36.54
C PRO A 168 0.58 0.43 -35.95
N TYR A 169 0.54 0.15 -34.64
CA TYR A 169 1.61 -0.61 -33.98
C TYR A 169 1.40 -2.10 -34.08
N GLU A 170 0.19 -2.58 -33.76
CA GLU A 170 -0.20 -4.00 -33.79
C GLU A 170 0.78 -4.92 -33.03
N TRP A 171 1.37 -4.43 -31.93
CA TRP A 171 2.29 -5.24 -31.13
C TRP A 171 1.57 -6.40 -30.48
N THR A 172 2.20 -7.58 -30.54
CA THR A 172 1.76 -8.75 -29.78
C THR A 172 1.93 -8.49 -28.28
N THR A 173 1.17 -9.21 -27.46
CA THR A 173 1.32 -9.13 -25.99
C THR A 173 2.72 -9.49 -25.53
N ASP A 174 3.38 -10.42 -26.21
CA ASP A 174 4.74 -10.86 -25.88
C ASP A 174 5.78 -9.78 -26.18
N ARG A 175 5.60 -9.05 -27.29
CA ARG A 175 6.46 -7.91 -27.63
C ARG A 175 6.32 -6.78 -26.62
N ILE A 176 5.09 -6.44 -26.24
CA ILE A 176 4.83 -5.40 -25.21
C ILE A 176 5.43 -5.85 -23.87
N ALA A 177 5.24 -7.12 -23.51
CA ALA A 177 5.75 -7.69 -22.26
C ALA A 177 7.28 -7.60 -22.17
N ALA A 178 7.98 -8.02 -23.22
CA ALA A 178 9.44 -7.91 -23.30
C ALA A 178 9.92 -6.45 -23.23
N HIS A 179 9.20 -5.52 -23.85
CA HIS A 179 9.59 -4.10 -23.84
C HIS A 179 9.49 -3.46 -22.45
N GLY A 180 8.47 -3.82 -21.67
CA GLY A 180 8.27 -3.31 -20.32
C GLY A 180 8.90 -4.16 -19.22
N ASP A 181 9.69 -5.19 -19.56
CA ASP A 181 10.24 -6.18 -18.62
C ASP A 181 9.19 -6.76 -17.64
N VAL A 182 8.07 -7.19 -18.22
CA VAL A 182 6.93 -7.77 -17.49
C VAL A 182 6.46 -9.05 -18.16
N THR A 183 5.57 -9.78 -17.50
CA THR A 183 5.03 -11.03 -18.07
C THR A 183 3.93 -10.77 -19.12
N PRO A 184 3.76 -11.66 -20.11
CA PRO A 184 2.61 -11.58 -21.03
C PRO A 184 1.25 -11.63 -20.32
N ALA A 185 1.17 -12.32 -19.17
CA ALA A 185 -0.02 -12.34 -18.34
C ALA A 185 -0.37 -10.95 -17.79
N TYR A 186 0.65 -10.17 -17.37
CA TYR A 186 0.47 -8.79 -16.93
C TYR A 186 -0.10 -7.92 -18.05
N VAL A 187 0.46 -7.98 -19.25
CA VAL A 187 -0.04 -7.21 -20.42
C VAL A 187 -1.48 -7.58 -20.79
N ARG A 188 -1.82 -8.88 -20.78
CA ARG A 188 -3.20 -9.33 -21.00
C ARG A 188 -4.17 -8.76 -19.96
N ASN A 189 -3.76 -8.70 -18.69
CA ASN A 189 -4.56 -8.07 -17.63
C ASN A 189 -4.75 -6.57 -17.86
N LEU A 190 -3.69 -5.85 -18.26
CA LEU A 190 -3.78 -4.43 -18.63
C LEU A 190 -4.78 -4.22 -19.77
N LYS A 191 -4.66 -5.01 -20.86
CA LYS A 191 -5.56 -4.96 -22.00
C LYS A 191 -7.02 -5.23 -21.61
N SER A 192 -7.26 -6.27 -20.80
CA SER A 192 -8.62 -6.59 -20.33
C SER A 192 -9.22 -5.46 -19.50
N ARG A 193 -8.43 -4.83 -18.61
CA ARG A 193 -8.88 -3.68 -17.82
C ARG A 193 -9.14 -2.45 -18.69
N ALA A 194 -8.31 -2.23 -19.70
CA ALA A 194 -8.45 -1.12 -20.63
C ALA A 194 -9.74 -1.26 -21.48
N ASN A 195 -10.03 -2.45 -22.00
CA ASN A 195 -11.27 -2.73 -22.73
C ASN A 195 -12.51 -2.45 -21.87
N ARG A 196 -12.54 -2.96 -20.63
CA ARG A 196 -13.65 -2.69 -19.69
C ARG A 196 -13.85 -1.20 -19.44
N ARG A 197 -12.77 -0.40 -19.38
CA ARG A 197 -12.84 1.06 -19.22
C ARG A 197 -13.43 1.75 -20.46
N ARG A 198 -13.20 1.22 -21.66
CA ARG A 198 -13.80 1.69 -22.92
C ARG A 198 -15.22 1.18 -23.15
N GLY A 199 -15.76 0.33 -22.26
CA GLY A 199 -17.08 -0.29 -22.45
C GLY A 199 -17.12 -1.41 -23.49
N ARG A 200 -15.97 -2.02 -23.78
CA ARG A 200 -15.82 -3.22 -24.63
C ARG A 200 -15.58 -4.45 -23.75
#